data_AF-A0A955RM09-F1
#
_entry.id   AF-A0A955RM09-F1
#
_cell.length_a   1.000
_cell.length_b   1.000
_cell.length_c   1.000
_cell.angle_alpha   90.00
_cell.angle_beta   90.00
_cell.angle_gamma   90.00
#
_symmetry.space_group_name_H-M   'P 1'
#
loop_
_entity.id
_entity.type
_entity.pdbx_description
1 polymer ?
#
loop_
_entity_poly.entity_id
_entity_poly.type
_entity_poly.pdbx_seq_one_letter_code
_entity_poly.pdbx_strand_id
1 'polypeptide(L)'
;MALLPGSDDKALPTVEEQQKAIEKEFEGKIKLERRMGFLQGNARMMIMGLSVLVIVGLAGWGAYWFFTQAPEPVPVTPVGPPADFEVQVVSLQPIRNAVPLAETSTVVERYDVLARVRNTDPDWGLTELDYELVLLDAAGVTVGSRKGTTFLPPETEQGIVEFQIDTTDVAAQASISLEPVAFEQFDREIDILTGVEDVLHELEPDANGEQRSVVSGILRNASSFQLSTADLIVSAYNASGALVGLNGATVSGVPANGTSPFEVRWQERLQGVTRVEVEVLVNPFELENLLGNQ
;
A
#
# COMPACT_ATOMS: atom_id res chain seq x y z
N MET A 1 -29.51 -118.24 8.41
CA MET A 1 -28.45 -118.84 7.57
C MET A 1 -27.40 -117.75 7.38
N ALA A 2 -26.37 -117.75 8.24
CA ALA A 2 -25.35 -116.71 8.34
C ALA A 2 -24.08 -117.22 7.66
N LEU A 3 -23.56 -116.46 6.68
CA LEU A 3 -22.30 -116.73 5.98
C LEU A 3 -21.27 -115.71 6.47
N LEU A 4 -20.22 -116.22 7.11
CA LEU A 4 -19.02 -115.49 7.54
C LEU A 4 -18.18 -115.09 6.31
N PRO A 5 -17.68 -113.84 6.21
CA PRO A 5 -16.64 -113.49 5.25
C PRO A 5 -15.27 -113.95 5.76
N GLY A 6 -14.51 -114.55 4.84
CA GLY A 6 -13.22 -115.20 5.05
C GLY A 6 -12.12 -114.27 5.55
N SER A 7 -11.24 -114.85 6.37
CA SER A 7 -10.00 -114.24 6.83
C SER A 7 -9.01 -114.12 5.67
N ASP A 8 -8.82 -112.90 5.16
CA ASP A 8 -7.68 -112.56 4.33
C ASP A 8 -6.42 -112.58 5.18
N ASP A 9 -5.67 -113.67 5.06
CA ASP A 9 -4.36 -113.89 5.68
C ASP A 9 -3.34 -113.01 4.95
N LYS A 10 -3.23 -111.74 5.37
CA LYS A 10 -2.22 -110.80 4.85
C LYS A 10 -0.85 -111.22 5.37
N ALA A 11 -0.03 -111.76 4.47
CA ALA A 11 1.38 -112.05 4.71
C ALA A 11 2.06 -110.85 5.39
N LEU A 12 2.74 -111.11 6.50
CA LEU A 12 3.49 -110.09 7.23
C LEU A 12 4.57 -109.50 6.31
N PRO A 13 4.66 -108.17 6.21
CA PRO A 13 5.65 -107.51 5.38
C PRO A 13 7.04 -107.93 5.84
N THR A 14 7.93 -108.15 4.87
CA THR A 14 9.30 -108.57 5.16
C THR A 14 10.05 -107.46 5.89
N VAL A 15 11.06 -107.82 6.69
CA VAL A 15 11.87 -106.85 7.46
C VAL A 15 12.43 -105.74 6.58
N GLU A 16 12.73 -106.05 5.32
CA GLU A 16 13.21 -105.08 4.33
C GLU A 16 12.14 -104.06 3.91
N GLU A 17 10.86 -104.48 3.79
CA GLU A 17 9.74 -103.58 3.49
C GLU A 17 9.42 -102.65 4.66
N GLN A 18 9.53 -103.15 5.90
CA GLN A 18 9.38 -102.32 7.09
C GLN A 18 10.49 -101.28 7.21
N GLN A 19 11.74 -101.65 6.88
CA GLN A 19 12.86 -100.70 6.88
C GLN A 19 12.71 -99.60 5.84
N LYS A 20 12.30 -99.94 4.59
CA LYS A 20 12.05 -98.93 3.54
C LYS A 20 10.88 -98.00 3.89
N ALA A 21 9.85 -98.49 4.57
CA ALA A 21 8.72 -97.66 5.01
C ALA A 21 9.16 -96.64 6.08
N ILE A 22 9.97 -97.07 7.04
CA ILE A 22 10.51 -96.19 8.10
C ILE A 22 11.46 -95.14 7.50
N GLU A 23 12.34 -95.53 6.58
CA GLU A 23 13.27 -94.60 5.92
C GLU A 23 12.52 -93.53 5.11
N LYS A 24 11.48 -93.93 4.36
CA LYS A 24 10.63 -93.00 3.61
C LYS A 24 9.84 -92.04 4.51
N GLU A 25 9.37 -92.50 5.68
CA GLU A 25 8.71 -91.63 6.66
C GLU A 25 9.70 -90.63 7.28
N PHE A 26 10.93 -91.08 7.57
CA PHE A 26 11.98 -90.24 8.14
C PHE A 26 12.47 -89.16 7.14
N GLU A 27 12.67 -89.53 5.88
CA GLU A 27 12.97 -88.56 4.81
C GLU A 27 11.84 -87.55 4.62
N GLY A 28 10.58 -88.00 4.71
CA GLY A 28 9.41 -87.12 4.66
C GLY A 28 9.41 -86.08 5.77
N LYS A 29 9.67 -86.49 7.02
CA LYS A 29 9.77 -85.59 8.18
C LYS A 29 10.92 -84.61 8.07
N ILE A 30 12.12 -85.06 7.71
CA ILE A 30 13.30 -84.20 7.52
C ILE A 30 13.05 -83.15 6.42
N LYS A 31 12.38 -83.54 5.32
CA LYS A 31 12.04 -82.63 4.23
C LYS A 31 10.98 -81.59 4.65
N LEU A 32 10.05 -81.96 5.52
CA LEU A 32 9.04 -81.05 6.07
C LEU A 32 9.65 -80.03 7.04
N GLU A 33 10.52 -80.48 7.95
CA GLU A 33 11.21 -79.61 8.91
C GLU A 33 12.14 -78.60 8.21
N ARG A 34 12.88 -79.02 7.18
CA ARG A 34 13.68 -78.09 6.37
C ARG A 34 12.83 -77.03 5.66
N ARG A 35 11.63 -77.38 5.20
CA ARG A 35 10.69 -76.43 4.59
C ARG A 35 10.09 -75.46 5.62
N MET A 36 9.74 -75.94 6.82
CA MET A 36 9.22 -75.08 7.89
C MET A 36 10.28 -74.10 8.43
N GLY A 37 11.53 -74.55 8.61
CA GLY A 37 12.63 -73.66 9.01
C GLY A 37 12.91 -72.56 7.98
N PHE A 38 12.86 -72.89 6.68
CA PHE A 38 13.02 -71.91 5.60
C PHE A 38 11.85 -70.90 5.56
N LEU A 39 10.61 -71.37 5.73
CA LEU A 39 9.43 -70.49 5.80
C LEU A 39 9.48 -69.55 7.01
N GLN A 40 9.94 -70.02 8.16
CA GLN A 40 10.04 -69.21 9.38
C GLN A 40 11.13 -68.14 9.30
N GLY A 41 12.27 -68.45 8.66
CA GLY A 41 13.34 -67.46 8.40
C GLY A 41 12.88 -66.34 7.46
N ASN A 42 12.22 -66.69 6.36
CA ASN A 42 11.73 -65.71 5.39
C ASN A 42 10.59 -64.85 5.96
N ALA A 43 9.72 -65.43 6.80
CA ALA A 43 8.66 -64.68 7.47
C ALA A 43 9.22 -63.59 8.40
N ARG A 44 10.29 -63.89 9.17
CA ARG A 44 10.93 -62.89 10.03
C ARG A 44 11.55 -61.73 9.24
N MET A 45 12.23 -62.03 8.13
CA MET A 45 12.80 -61.00 7.26
C MET A 45 11.71 -60.15 6.59
N MET A 46 10.60 -60.76 6.16
CA MET A 46 9.46 -60.00 5.63
C MET A 46 8.82 -59.09 6.68
N ILE A 47 8.59 -59.60 7.91
CA ILE A 47 8.01 -58.80 9.00
C ILE A 47 8.91 -57.61 9.34
N MET A 48 10.23 -57.84 9.45
CA MET A 48 11.20 -56.78 9.71
C MET A 48 11.20 -55.72 8.58
N GLY A 49 11.23 -56.16 7.32
CA GLY A 49 11.16 -55.25 6.17
C GLY A 49 9.87 -54.43 6.14
N LEU A 50 8.73 -55.04 6.42
CA LEU A 50 7.44 -54.35 6.50
C LEU A 50 7.43 -53.31 7.63
N SER A 51 7.95 -53.63 8.80
CA SER A 51 8.00 -52.70 9.93
C SER A 51 8.86 -51.47 9.66
N VAL A 52 9.99 -51.62 8.95
CA VAL A 52 10.84 -50.48 8.55
C VAL A 52 10.11 -49.57 7.58
N LEU A 53 9.40 -50.12 6.59
CA LEU A 53 8.62 -49.34 5.62
C LEU A 53 7.51 -48.52 6.29
N VAL A 54 6.82 -49.10 7.27
CA VAL A 54 5.77 -48.38 8.04
C VAL A 54 6.38 -47.22 8.84
N ILE A 55 7.52 -47.42 9.51
CA ILE A 55 8.19 -46.37 10.28
C ILE A 55 8.64 -45.21 9.37
N VAL A 56 9.24 -45.52 8.23
CA VAL A 56 9.68 -44.50 7.26
C VAL A 56 8.48 -43.75 6.68
N GLY A 57 7.39 -44.47 6.36
CA GLY A 57 6.15 -43.85 5.87
C GLY A 57 5.53 -42.89 6.87
N LEU A 58 5.45 -43.27 8.15
CA LEU A 58 4.93 -42.41 9.22
C LEU A 58 5.83 -41.20 9.49
N ALA A 59 7.15 -41.37 9.49
CA ALA A 59 8.10 -40.27 9.63
C ALA A 59 8.01 -39.28 8.47
N GLY A 60 7.91 -39.79 7.24
CA GLY A 60 7.70 -38.97 6.04
C GLY A 60 6.39 -38.20 6.06
N TRP A 61 5.29 -38.85 6.46
CA TRP A 61 4.00 -38.18 6.64
C TRP A 61 4.07 -37.08 7.70
N GLY A 62 4.67 -37.37 8.86
CA GLY A 62 4.81 -36.40 9.95
C GLY A 62 5.63 -35.19 9.55
N ALA A 63 6.75 -35.40 8.84
CA ALA A 63 7.56 -34.31 8.31
C ALA A 63 6.78 -33.49 7.27
N TYR A 64 6.09 -34.14 6.33
CA TYR A 64 5.26 -33.45 5.35
C TYR A 64 4.23 -32.55 6.06
N TRP A 65 3.51 -33.09 7.05
CA TRP A 65 2.51 -32.32 7.80
C TRP A 65 3.12 -31.16 8.60
N PHE A 66 4.29 -31.36 9.21
CA PHE A 66 4.99 -30.30 9.95
C PHE A 66 5.47 -29.17 9.02
N PHE A 67 5.95 -29.48 7.82
CA PHE A 67 6.41 -28.47 6.87
C PHE A 67 5.28 -27.83 6.05
N THR A 68 4.11 -28.46 5.94
CA THR A 68 2.93 -27.85 5.30
C THR A 68 2.06 -27.04 6.24
N GLN A 69 2.24 -27.17 7.56
CA GLN A 69 1.75 -26.21 8.53
C GLN A 69 2.57 -24.92 8.35
N ALA A 70 2.15 -24.07 7.41
CA ALA A 70 2.66 -22.70 7.38
C ALA A 70 2.44 -22.12 8.79
N PRO A 71 3.47 -21.55 9.43
CA PRO A 71 3.29 -20.91 10.72
C PRO A 71 2.12 -19.94 10.60
N GLU A 72 1.17 -20.00 11.53
CA GLU A 72 0.08 -19.04 11.54
C GLU A 72 0.70 -17.65 11.47
N PRO A 73 0.26 -16.79 10.53
CA PRO A 73 0.82 -15.46 10.43
C PRO A 73 0.67 -14.82 11.81
N VAL A 74 1.80 -14.46 12.42
CA VAL A 74 1.77 -13.73 13.69
C VAL A 74 0.90 -12.51 13.43
N PRO A 75 -0.20 -12.30 14.18
CA PRO A 75 -1.02 -11.12 13.98
C PRO A 75 -0.13 -9.92 14.24
N VAL A 76 0.29 -9.27 13.15
CA VAL A 76 0.92 -7.96 13.20
C VAL A 76 -0.16 -7.04 13.71
N THR A 77 -0.14 -6.73 15.01
CA THR A 77 -0.88 -5.60 15.53
C THR A 77 -0.43 -4.40 14.71
N PRO A 78 -1.35 -3.71 14.01
CA PRO A 78 -0.99 -2.51 13.29
C PRO A 78 -0.34 -1.57 14.30
N VAL A 79 0.95 -1.33 14.11
CA VAL A 79 1.69 -0.36 14.92
C VAL A 79 1.10 0.98 14.49
N GLY A 80 0.45 1.70 15.39
CA GLY A 80 0.01 3.07 15.09
C GLY A 80 1.21 4.00 14.89
N PRO A 81 0.98 5.25 14.46
CA PRO A 81 2.04 6.26 14.45
C PRO A 81 2.66 6.39 15.84
N PRO A 82 3.92 6.83 15.93
CA PRO A 82 4.58 7.01 17.21
C PRO A 82 3.89 8.11 18.03
N ALA A 83 4.00 8.02 19.36
CA ALA A 83 3.26 8.91 20.28
C ALA A 83 3.68 10.40 20.17
N ASP A 84 4.82 10.67 19.53
CA ASP A 84 5.39 11.98 19.25
C ASP A 84 5.18 12.44 17.80
N PHE A 85 4.32 11.76 17.03
CA PHE A 85 3.91 12.24 15.71
C PHE A 85 3.30 13.65 15.81
N GLU A 86 3.89 14.61 15.09
CA GLU A 86 3.48 16.02 15.10
C GLU A 86 3.40 16.58 13.67
N VAL A 87 2.32 17.32 13.40
CA VAL A 87 2.19 18.15 12.20
C VAL A 87 2.38 19.60 12.59
N GLN A 88 3.31 20.29 11.92
CA GLN A 88 3.65 21.66 12.24
C GLN A 88 3.10 22.63 11.19
N VAL A 89 2.48 23.71 11.65
CA VAL A 89 2.12 24.84 10.78
C VAL A 89 3.34 25.74 10.61
N VAL A 90 3.94 25.74 9.42
CA VAL A 90 5.16 26.48 9.10
C VAL A 90 4.85 27.95 8.82
N SER A 91 3.81 28.22 8.02
CA SER A 91 3.38 29.58 7.73
C SER A 91 1.91 29.63 7.34
N LEU A 92 1.30 30.81 7.48
CA LEU A 92 -0.09 31.04 7.10
C LEU A 92 -0.23 32.45 6.53
N GLN A 93 -0.58 32.55 5.26
CA GLN A 93 -0.58 33.79 4.50
C GLN A 93 -1.93 34.01 3.82
N PRO A 94 -2.80 34.89 4.37
CA PRO A 94 -4.02 35.31 3.70
C PRO A 94 -3.74 36.43 2.69
N ILE A 95 -4.36 36.34 1.51
CA ILE A 95 -4.37 37.37 0.47
C ILE A 95 -5.79 37.91 0.36
N ARG A 96 -5.93 39.23 0.45
CA ARG A 96 -7.23 39.89 0.26
C ARG A 96 -7.48 40.13 -1.22
N ASN A 97 -8.57 39.58 -1.73
CA ASN A 97 -9.11 39.81 -3.06
C ASN A 97 -10.42 40.60 -2.94
N ALA A 98 -10.32 41.93 -3.04
CA ALA A 98 -11.52 42.77 -3.03
C ALA A 98 -12.15 42.76 -4.43
N VAL A 99 -13.31 42.11 -4.59
CA VAL A 99 -14.07 42.14 -5.84
C VAL A 99 -15.17 43.20 -5.72
N PRO A 100 -15.14 44.27 -6.53
CA PRO A 100 -16.23 45.25 -6.54
C PRO A 100 -17.50 44.59 -7.11
N LEU A 101 -18.54 44.44 -6.27
CA LEU A 101 -19.87 44.04 -6.75
C LEU A 101 -20.49 45.22 -7.50
N ALA A 102 -20.56 45.10 -8.84
CA ALA A 102 -20.93 46.18 -9.75
C ALA A 102 -22.33 46.78 -9.51
N GLU A 103 -23.20 46.13 -8.72
CA GLU A 103 -24.62 46.52 -8.60
C GLU A 103 -25.13 46.66 -7.16
N THR A 104 -24.34 46.34 -6.15
CA THR A 104 -24.76 46.48 -4.74
C THR A 104 -23.65 47.15 -3.93
N SER A 105 -23.97 48.16 -3.13
CA SER A 105 -23.01 48.88 -2.27
C SER A 105 -22.40 48.02 -1.14
N THR A 106 -22.66 46.71 -1.14
CA THR A 106 -22.06 45.73 -0.24
C THR A 106 -20.78 45.21 -0.87
N VAL A 107 -19.64 45.60 -0.32
CA VAL A 107 -18.35 45.00 -0.64
C VAL A 107 -18.28 43.67 0.11
N VAL A 108 -18.27 42.56 -0.61
CA VAL A 108 -17.94 41.25 -0.03
C VAL A 108 -16.44 41.10 -0.14
N GLU A 109 -15.78 40.98 1.00
CA GLU A 109 -14.35 40.74 1.07
C GLU A 109 -14.10 39.25 0.85
N ARG A 110 -13.20 38.92 -0.09
CA ARG A 110 -12.78 37.53 -0.34
C ARG A 110 -11.32 37.37 -0.02
N TYR A 111 -10.97 36.19 0.48
CA TYR A 111 -9.60 35.85 0.79
C TYR A 111 -9.19 34.54 0.11
N ASP A 112 -7.98 34.53 -0.42
CA ASP A 112 -7.27 33.29 -0.71
C ASP A 112 -6.27 33.05 0.42
N VAL A 113 -6.09 31.81 0.83
CA VAL A 113 -5.19 31.47 1.95
C VAL A 113 -4.26 30.36 1.54
N LEU A 114 -2.96 30.58 1.77
CA LEU A 114 -1.93 29.54 1.70
C LEU A 114 -1.43 29.24 3.12
N ALA A 115 -1.66 28.01 3.58
CA ALA A 115 -1.05 27.47 4.80
C ALA A 115 0.05 26.49 4.40
N ARG A 116 1.26 26.64 4.93
CA ARG A 116 2.31 25.61 4.77
C ARG A 116 2.33 24.75 6.01
N VAL A 117 2.16 23.45 5.83
CA VAL A 117 2.20 22.44 6.89
C VAL A 117 3.36 21.48 6.64
N ARG A 118 3.96 20.95 7.71
CA ARG A 118 5.08 20.02 7.61
C ARG A 118 4.83 18.79 8.47
N ASN A 119 5.05 17.63 7.89
CA ASN A 119 5.18 16.38 8.62
C ASN A 119 6.65 16.15 8.93
N THR A 120 6.98 15.98 10.21
CA THR A 120 8.35 15.77 10.67
C THR A 120 8.71 14.29 10.80
N ASP A 121 7.73 13.39 10.68
CA ASP A 121 7.95 11.96 10.78
C ASP A 121 8.52 11.39 9.46
N PRO A 122 9.59 10.56 9.52
CA PRO A 122 10.23 9.98 8.32
C PRO A 122 9.52 8.75 7.75
N ASP A 123 8.69 8.09 8.55
CA ASP A 123 8.14 6.77 8.22
C ASP A 123 6.62 6.79 8.12
N TRP A 124 5.95 7.77 8.73
CA TRP A 124 4.50 7.89 8.78
C TRP A 124 4.01 9.08 7.99
N GLY A 125 3.02 8.84 7.14
CA GLY A 125 2.27 9.89 6.46
C GLY A 125 0.81 9.89 6.87
N LEU A 126 0.15 11.01 6.60
CA LEU A 126 -1.29 11.17 6.76
C LEU A 126 -1.96 10.92 5.42
N THR A 127 -2.70 9.83 5.32
CA THR A 127 -3.56 9.57 4.16
C THR A 127 -4.78 10.48 4.17
N GLU A 128 -5.21 10.89 5.37
CA GLU A 128 -6.32 11.80 5.59
C GLU A 128 -6.01 12.76 6.75
N LEU A 129 -5.99 14.05 6.45
CA LEU A 129 -5.79 15.16 7.37
C LEU A 129 -6.92 16.16 7.19
N ASP A 130 -7.83 16.23 8.16
CA ASP A 130 -8.88 17.23 8.20
C ASP A 130 -8.31 18.57 8.67
N TYR A 131 -8.83 19.66 8.13
CA TYR A 131 -8.47 20.99 8.57
C TYR A 131 -9.64 21.97 8.60
N GLU A 132 -9.54 22.94 9.49
CA GLU A 132 -10.43 24.10 9.55
C GLU A 132 -9.59 25.38 9.55
N LEU A 133 -9.74 26.16 8.49
CA LEU A 133 -9.21 27.50 8.31
C LEU A 133 -10.22 28.51 8.81
N VAL A 134 -9.78 29.44 9.67
CA VAL A 134 -10.61 30.49 10.26
C VAL A 134 -9.93 31.85 10.05
N LEU A 135 -10.68 32.78 9.48
CA LEU A 135 -10.30 34.18 9.33
C LEU A 135 -10.92 35.00 10.47
N LEU A 136 -10.10 35.80 11.14
CA LEU A 136 -10.46 36.60 12.31
C LEU A 136 -10.28 38.09 12.02
N ASP A 137 -11.19 38.92 12.49
CA ASP A 137 -11.03 40.39 12.49
C ASP A 137 -10.00 40.85 13.56
N ALA A 138 -9.82 42.17 13.67
CA ALA A 138 -8.91 42.76 14.65
C ALA A 138 -9.36 42.58 16.12
N ALA A 139 -10.62 42.21 16.36
CA ALA A 139 -11.17 41.91 17.68
C ALA A 139 -11.10 40.40 18.02
N GLY A 140 -10.63 39.57 17.09
CA GLY A 140 -10.58 38.12 17.23
C GLY A 140 -11.92 37.42 16.94
N VAL A 141 -12.86 38.10 16.28
CA VAL A 141 -14.15 37.52 15.87
C VAL A 141 -13.99 36.84 14.52
N THR A 142 -14.56 35.64 14.37
CA THR A 142 -14.59 34.93 13.09
C THR A 142 -15.39 35.68 12.05
N VAL A 143 -14.73 36.04 10.95
CA VAL A 143 -15.34 36.70 9.79
C VAL A 143 -15.51 35.79 8.59
N GLY A 144 -14.83 34.63 8.58
CA GLY A 144 -14.97 33.58 7.58
C GLY A 144 -14.30 32.29 8.01
N SER A 145 -14.72 31.17 7.44
CA SER A 145 -14.15 29.86 7.73
C SER A 145 -14.31 28.90 6.57
N ARG A 146 -13.40 27.94 6.45
CA ARG A 146 -13.44 26.87 5.45
C ARG A 146 -12.93 25.57 6.07
N LYS A 147 -13.63 24.48 5.79
CA LYS A 147 -13.22 23.12 6.16
C LYS A 147 -12.86 22.35 4.91
N GLY A 148 -11.85 21.51 5.02
CA GLY A 148 -11.41 20.63 3.95
C GLY A 148 -10.62 19.46 4.51
N THR A 149 -10.19 18.60 3.59
CA THR A 149 -9.39 17.42 3.88
C THR A 149 -8.23 17.39 2.89
N THR A 150 -7.08 16.91 3.31
CA THR A 150 -5.89 16.74 2.48
C THR A 150 -5.11 15.49 2.91
N PHE A 151 -3.97 15.23 2.28
CA PHE A 151 -2.99 14.24 2.69
C PHE A 151 -1.67 14.94 3.03
N LEU A 152 -0.77 14.27 3.75
CA LEU A 152 0.55 14.81 4.07
C LEU A 152 1.60 13.68 4.14
N PRO A 153 2.44 13.51 3.10
CA PRO A 153 3.47 12.47 3.08
C PRO A 153 4.52 12.63 4.19
N PRO A 154 5.29 11.58 4.53
CA PRO A 154 6.38 11.68 5.50
C PRO A 154 7.44 12.70 5.07
N GLU A 155 8.07 13.37 6.03
CA GLU A 155 9.18 14.32 5.80
C GLU A 155 8.92 15.42 4.74
N THR A 156 7.66 15.70 4.43
CA THR A 156 7.31 16.73 3.44
C THR A 156 6.76 18.00 4.08
N GLU A 157 6.98 19.12 3.39
CA GLU A 157 6.26 20.37 3.61
C GLU A 157 5.30 20.57 2.43
N GLN A 158 4.03 20.80 2.73
CA GLN A 158 2.96 20.90 1.75
C GLN A 158 2.14 22.18 1.96
N GLY A 159 1.70 22.80 0.87
CA GLY A 159 0.72 23.87 0.84
C GLY A 159 -0.72 23.34 0.93
N ILE A 160 -1.49 23.86 1.88
CA ILE A 160 -2.96 23.80 1.91
C ILE A 160 -3.48 25.13 1.39
N VAL A 161 -4.30 25.08 0.34
CA VAL A 161 -4.80 26.27 -0.35
C VAL A 161 -6.31 26.29 -0.36
N GLU A 162 -6.86 27.43 0.02
CA GLU A 162 -8.28 27.70 -0.06
C GLU A 162 -8.53 29.02 -0.78
N PHE A 163 -9.41 28.97 -1.79
CA PHE A 163 -9.72 30.10 -2.65
C PHE A 163 -11.07 30.71 -2.29
N GLN A 164 -11.17 32.03 -2.48
CA GLN A 164 -12.43 32.77 -2.44
C GLN A 164 -13.24 32.51 -1.16
N ILE A 165 -12.59 32.56 0.00
CA ILE A 165 -13.27 32.51 1.28
C ILE A 165 -14.02 33.84 1.44
N ASP A 166 -15.35 33.80 1.29
CA ASP A 166 -16.21 34.95 1.54
C ASP A 166 -16.15 35.33 3.03
N THR A 167 -16.01 36.61 3.32
CA THR A 167 -15.95 37.14 4.68
C THR A 167 -16.98 38.24 4.91
N THR A 168 -17.46 38.33 6.16
CA THR A 168 -18.43 39.37 6.56
C THR A 168 -17.79 40.70 6.92
N ASP A 169 -16.49 40.71 7.21
CA ASP A 169 -15.68 41.89 7.55
C ASP A 169 -14.21 41.63 7.17
N VAL A 170 -13.36 42.67 7.26
CA VAL A 170 -11.93 42.61 6.93
C VAL A 170 -11.20 41.71 7.94
N ALA A 171 -10.62 40.62 7.43
CA ALA A 171 -9.77 39.74 8.22
C ALA A 171 -8.42 40.43 8.54
N ALA A 172 -8.04 40.39 9.81
CA ALA A 172 -6.75 40.83 10.32
C ALA A 172 -5.80 39.67 10.61
N GLN A 173 -6.33 38.48 10.88
CA GLN A 173 -5.57 37.27 11.21
C GLN A 173 -6.20 36.05 10.55
N ALA A 174 -5.39 35.04 10.26
CA ALA A 174 -5.83 33.70 9.91
C ALA A 174 -5.34 32.70 10.97
N SER A 175 -6.09 31.62 11.17
CA SER A 175 -5.68 30.47 11.96
C SER A 175 -6.10 29.18 11.25
N ILE A 176 -5.35 28.11 11.47
CA ILE A 176 -5.67 26.78 10.95
C ILE A 176 -5.61 25.77 12.10
N SER A 177 -6.59 24.89 12.15
CA SER A 177 -6.57 23.71 12.99
C SER A 177 -6.46 22.47 12.11
N LEU A 178 -5.67 21.50 12.56
CA LEU A 178 -5.32 20.29 11.84
C LEU A 178 -5.74 19.10 12.71
N GLU A 179 -6.50 18.18 12.14
CA GLU A 179 -7.00 16.98 12.81
C GLU A 179 -6.57 15.73 12.01
N PRO A 180 -5.49 15.06 12.42
CA PRO A 180 -5.08 13.78 11.83
C PRO A 180 -6.18 12.72 11.92
N VAL A 181 -6.63 12.19 10.79
CA VAL A 181 -7.72 11.19 10.74
C VAL A 181 -7.17 9.79 10.48
N ALA A 182 -6.33 9.65 9.46
CA ALA A 182 -5.79 8.36 9.04
C ALA A 182 -4.30 8.43 8.74
N PHE A 183 -3.59 7.37 9.12
CA PHE A 183 -2.14 7.26 9.03
C PHE A 183 -1.78 6.00 8.27
N GLU A 184 -0.69 6.08 7.51
CA GLU A 184 -0.10 4.92 6.85
C GLU A 184 1.42 4.99 6.96
N GLN A 185 2.04 3.84 7.23
CA GLN A 185 3.48 3.72 7.16
C GLN A 185 3.88 3.75 5.68
N PHE A 186 4.73 4.70 5.32
CA PHE A 186 5.07 4.95 3.94
C PHE A 186 6.03 3.89 3.39
N ASP A 187 5.64 3.26 2.30
CA ASP A 187 6.52 2.37 1.56
C ASP A 187 7.52 3.19 0.73
N ARG A 188 8.78 3.19 1.16
CA ARG A 188 9.87 3.90 0.48
C ARG A 188 10.16 3.37 -0.93
N GLU A 189 9.57 2.24 -1.34
CA GLU A 189 9.64 1.79 -2.73
C GLU A 189 8.84 2.69 -3.68
N ILE A 190 7.85 3.45 -3.18
CA ILE A 190 7.08 4.43 -3.96
C ILE A 190 7.80 5.78 -3.96
N ASP A 191 8.71 5.98 -4.92
CA ASP A 191 9.42 7.26 -5.12
C ASP A 191 8.75 8.10 -6.22
N ILE A 192 7.92 9.06 -5.81
CA ILE A 192 7.27 10.02 -6.72
C ILE A 192 8.16 11.25 -6.86
N LEU A 193 9.07 11.20 -7.83
CA LEU A 193 9.93 12.32 -8.15
C LEU A 193 9.27 13.25 -9.18
N THR A 194 8.73 14.38 -8.73
CA THR A 194 8.20 15.43 -9.60
C THR A 194 8.99 16.73 -9.49
N GLY A 195 8.99 17.51 -10.57
CA GLY A 195 9.57 18.84 -10.58
C GLY A 195 8.92 19.74 -11.62
N VAL A 196 9.24 21.03 -11.58
CA VAL A 196 8.80 22.02 -12.56
C VAL A 196 10.01 22.65 -13.24
N GLU A 197 9.91 22.84 -14.54
CA GLU A 197 10.93 23.44 -15.40
C GLU A 197 10.31 24.57 -16.23
N ASP A 198 11.16 25.49 -16.70
CA ASP A 198 10.79 26.59 -17.60
C ASP A 198 9.60 27.44 -17.11
N VAL A 199 9.51 27.68 -15.80
CA VAL A 199 8.44 28.50 -15.21
C VAL A 199 8.59 29.95 -15.64
N LEU A 200 7.58 30.47 -16.32
CA LEU A 200 7.54 31.81 -16.88
C LEU A 200 6.30 32.56 -16.41
N HIS A 201 6.46 33.82 -16.00
CA HIS A 201 5.37 34.73 -15.68
C HIS A 201 5.32 35.86 -16.71
N GLU A 202 4.18 36.00 -17.38
CA GLU A 202 3.95 36.99 -18.42
C GLU A 202 2.62 37.72 -18.21
N LEU A 203 2.49 38.84 -18.93
CA LEU A 203 1.23 39.58 -19.03
C LEU A 203 0.65 39.35 -20.41
N GLU A 204 -0.58 38.86 -20.46
CA GLU A 204 -1.31 38.65 -21.70
C GLU A 204 -2.55 39.54 -21.75
N PRO A 205 -2.91 40.09 -22.92
CA PRO A 205 -4.20 40.75 -23.09
C PRO A 205 -5.35 39.72 -23.03
N ASP A 206 -6.43 40.07 -22.35
CA ASP A 206 -7.69 39.35 -22.37
C ASP A 206 -8.54 39.73 -23.61
N ALA A 207 -9.79 39.24 -23.67
CA ALA A 207 -10.69 39.54 -24.80
C ALA A 207 -11.09 41.03 -24.90
N ASN A 208 -10.96 41.79 -23.81
CA ASN A 208 -11.25 43.22 -23.75
C ASN A 208 -9.99 44.09 -23.93
N GLY A 209 -8.82 43.47 -24.07
CA GLY A 209 -7.52 44.14 -24.15
C GLY A 209 -6.91 44.50 -22.79
N GLU A 210 -7.52 44.09 -21.69
CA GLU A 210 -6.99 44.25 -20.33
C GLU A 210 -5.86 43.24 -20.09
N GLN A 211 -4.82 43.65 -19.38
CA GLN A 211 -3.69 42.76 -19.09
C GLN A 211 -4.03 41.85 -17.92
N ARG A 212 -3.75 40.56 -18.06
CA ARG A 212 -3.84 39.55 -16.98
C ARG A 212 -2.50 38.87 -16.77
N SER A 213 -2.26 38.44 -15.54
CA SER A 213 -1.08 37.61 -15.23
C SER A 213 -1.30 36.17 -15.67
N VAL A 214 -0.30 35.61 -16.33
CA VAL A 214 -0.27 34.21 -16.76
C VAL A 214 1.05 33.60 -16.29
N VAL A 215 0.97 32.41 -15.70
CA VAL A 215 2.14 31.58 -15.40
C VAL A 215 2.03 30.31 -16.23
N SER A 216 3.09 30.00 -16.97
CA SER A 216 3.22 28.76 -17.73
C SER A 216 4.51 28.04 -17.36
N GLY A 217 4.57 26.75 -17.62
CA GLY A 217 5.77 25.95 -17.37
C GLY A 217 5.59 24.50 -17.79
N ILE A 218 6.57 23.68 -17.44
CA ILE A 218 6.60 22.26 -17.75
C ILE A 218 6.65 21.47 -16.44
N LEU A 219 5.61 20.69 -16.18
CA LEU A 219 5.63 19.67 -15.13
C LEU A 219 6.44 18.48 -15.64
N ARG A 220 7.43 18.05 -14.87
CA ARG A 220 8.26 16.87 -15.13
C ARG A 220 7.95 15.78 -14.11
N ASN A 221 7.64 14.59 -14.61
CA ASN A 221 7.51 13.38 -13.82
C ASN A 221 8.73 12.50 -14.08
N ALA A 222 9.62 12.40 -13.10
CA ALA A 222 10.81 11.56 -13.16
C ALA A 222 10.61 10.19 -12.48
N SER A 223 9.39 9.88 -12.03
CA SER A 223 9.05 8.57 -11.48
C SER A 223 8.84 7.52 -12.59
N SER A 224 8.85 6.24 -12.19
CA SER A 224 8.48 5.10 -13.03
C SER A 224 6.97 4.94 -13.23
N PHE A 225 6.16 5.73 -12.53
CA PHE A 225 4.70 5.66 -12.57
C PHE A 225 4.14 6.74 -13.50
N GLN A 226 3.07 6.41 -14.23
CA GLN A 226 2.27 7.43 -14.89
C GLN A 226 1.33 8.05 -13.84
N LEU A 227 1.31 9.38 -13.76
CA LEU A 227 0.43 10.09 -12.84
C LEU A 227 -0.92 10.30 -13.51
N SER A 228 -2.01 9.87 -12.87
CA SER A 228 -3.35 10.14 -13.36
C SER A 228 -3.67 11.64 -13.27
N THR A 229 -3.27 12.26 -12.15
CA THR A 229 -3.43 13.68 -11.84
C THR A 229 -2.27 14.18 -10.98
N ALA A 230 -1.85 15.41 -11.23
CA ALA A 230 -0.96 16.18 -10.37
C ALA A 230 -1.55 17.58 -10.19
N ASP A 231 -1.78 17.98 -8.96
CA ASP A 231 -2.27 19.31 -8.63
C ASP A 231 -1.10 20.27 -8.48
N LEU A 232 -1.24 21.47 -9.00
CA LEU A 232 -0.23 22.51 -8.96
C LEU A 232 -0.74 23.68 -8.13
N ILE A 233 0.04 24.08 -7.13
CA ILE A 233 -0.15 25.33 -6.42
C ILE A 233 0.83 26.35 -7.00
N VAL A 234 0.32 27.45 -7.53
CA VAL A 234 1.12 28.54 -8.07
C VAL A 234 1.02 29.76 -7.16
N SER A 235 2.14 30.12 -6.55
CA SER A 235 2.27 31.24 -5.60
C SER A 235 3.14 32.34 -6.20
N ALA A 236 2.60 33.56 -6.31
CA ALA A 236 3.32 34.73 -6.78
C ALA A 236 3.69 35.64 -5.60
N TYR A 237 4.95 36.04 -5.52
CA TYR A 237 5.49 36.89 -4.46
C TYR A 237 6.08 38.17 -5.01
N ASN A 238 5.99 39.23 -4.21
CA ASN A 238 6.65 40.50 -4.50
C ASN A 238 8.08 40.57 -3.94
N ALA A 239 8.74 41.72 -4.13
CA ALA A 239 10.12 41.94 -3.70
C ALA A 239 10.34 41.86 -2.18
N SER A 240 9.29 42.06 -1.37
CA SER A 240 9.37 41.90 0.09
C SER A 240 9.10 40.47 0.55
N GLY A 241 8.89 39.53 -0.37
CA GLY A 241 8.52 38.16 -0.07
C GLY A 241 7.06 37.99 0.35
N ALA A 242 6.21 39.00 0.19
CA ALA A 242 4.79 38.89 0.48
C ALA A 242 4.06 38.23 -0.69
N LEU A 243 3.15 37.32 -0.36
CA LEU A 243 2.28 36.66 -1.33
C LEU A 243 1.31 37.68 -1.95
N VAL A 244 1.33 37.82 -3.27
CA VAL A 244 0.50 38.77 -4.03
C VAL A 244 -0.47 38.10 -4.99
N GLY A 245 -0.34 36.78 -5.20
CA GLY A 245 -1.30 36.00 -5.96
C GLY A 245 -1.16 34.52 -5.64
N LEU A 246 -2.30 33.84 -5.59
CA LEU A 246 -2.39 32.39 -5.42
C LEU A 246 -3.35 31.87 -6.49
N ASN A 247 -3.02 30.73 -7.10
CA ASN A 247 -3.86 30.06 -8.08
C ASN A 247 -3.38 28.61 -8.21
N GLY A 248 -4.07 27.80 -9.00
CA GLY A 248 -3.68 26.41 -9.22
C GLY A 248 -4.22 25.82 -10.51
N ALA A 249 -3.73 24.64 -10.85
CA ALA A 249 -4.22 23.84 -11.96
C ALA A 249 -4.01 22.36 -11.66
N THR A 250 -4.88 21.52 -12.23
CA THR A 250 -4.70 20.07 -12.23
C THR A 250 -4.21 19.63 -13.59
N VAL A 251 -3.08 18.94 -13.63
CA VAL A 251 -2.53 18.34 -14.86
C VAL A 251 -2.86 16.85 -14.85
N SER A 252 -3.56 16.38 -15.88
CA SER A 252 -3.95 14.97 -15.99
C SER A 252 -3.03 14.19 -16.92
N GLY A 253 -2.80 12.92 -16.60
CA GLY A 253 -2.15 11.95 -17.49
C GLY A 253 -0.67 12.23 -17.74
N VAL A 254 0.09 12.59 -16.71
CA VAL A 254 1.52 12.92 -16.82
C VAL A 254 2.31 11.61 -17.02
N PRO A 255 2.93 11.38 -18.19
CA PRO A 255 3.58 10.10 -18.47
C PRO A 255 4.75 9.81 -17.51
N ALA A 256 5.00 8.53 -17.24
CA ALA A 256 6.20 8.09 -16.52
C ALA A 256 7.46 8.56 -17.26
N ASN A 257 8.44 9.11 -16.54
CA ASN A 257 9.63 9.73 -17.11
C ASN A 257 9.34 10.79 -18.19
N GLY A 258 8.16 11.42 -18.13
CA GLY A 258 7.66 12.34 -19.14
C GLY A 258 7.50 13.77 -18.61
N THR A 259 6.97 14.62 -19.48
CA THR A 259 6.63 16.00 -19.14
C THR A 259 5.23 16.35 -19.62
N SER A 260 4.63 17.38 -19.03
CA SER A 260 3.35 17.93 -19.44
C SER A 260 3.35 19.44 -19.23
N PRO A 261 2.93 20.24 -20.22
CA PRO A 261 2.83 21.69 -20.04
C PRO A 261 1.67 22.01 -19.08
N PHE A 262 1.83 23.09 -18.32
CA PHE A 262 0.75 23.66 -17.53
C PHE A 262 0.67 25.17 -17.73
N GLU A 263 -0.50 25.73 -17.46
CA GLU A 263 -0.74 27.15 -17.52
C GLU A 263 -1.81 27.54 -16.49
N VAL A 264 -1.57 28.64 -15.80
CA VAL A 264 -2.45 29.21 -14.79
C VAL A 264 -2.65 30.69 -15.08
N ARG A 265 -3.91 31.14 -15.08
CA ARG A 265 -4.29 32.50 -15.45
C ARG A 265 -5.04 33.15 -14.30
N TRP A 266 -4.62 34.34 -13.89
CA TRP A 266 -5.43 35.21 -13.03
C TRP A 266 -6.43 36.00 -13.88
N GLN A 267 -7.54 36.41 -13.28
CA GLN A 267 -8.53 37.28 -13.94
C GLN A 267 -7.97 38.69 -14.14
N GLU A 268 -7.05 39.12 -13.28
CA GLU A 268 -6.45 40.44 -13.30
C GLU A 268 -4.92 40.36 -13.33
N ARG A 269 -4.27 41.49 -13.64
CA ARG A 269 -2.83 41.64 -13.52
C ARG A 269 -2.40 41.70 -12.06
N LEU A 270 -1.53 40.78 -11.67
CA LEU A 270 -0.86 40.84 -10.38
C LEU A 270 0.15 41.99 -10.35
N GLN A 271 0.17 42.72 -9.23
CA GLN A 271 1.06 43.87 -9.05
C GLN A 271 2.36 43.45 -8.34
N GLY A 272 3.49 43.94 -8.87
CA GLY A 272 4.79 43.80 -8.19
C GLY A 272 5.34 42.38 -8.09
N VAL A 273 4.90 41.44 -8.93
CA VAL A 273 5.42 40.06 -8.96
C VAL A 273 6.92 40.08 -9.31
N THR A 274 7.73 39.50 -8.44
CA THR A 274 9.18 39.33 -8.65
C THR A 274 9.62 37.87 -8.59
N ARG A 275 8.80 36.99 -8.00
CA ARG A 275 9.09 35.56 -7.86
C ARG A 275 7.81 34.77 -7.99
N VAL A 276 7.87 33.64 -8.69
CA VAL A 276 6.80 32.64 -8.73
C VAL A 276 7.36 31.33 -8.20
N GLU A 277 6.61 30.66 -7.34
CA GLU A 277 6.88 29.31 -6.87
C GLU A 277 5.73 28.42 -7.37
N VAL A 278 6.08 27.22 -7.85
CA VAL A 278 5.11 26.20 -8.24
C VAL A 278 5.40 24.96 -7.43
N GLU A 279 4.40 24.51 -6.68
CA GLU A 279 4.44 23.31 -5.87
C GLU A 279 3.59 22.24 -6.53
N VAL A 280 4.12 21.03 -6.65
CA VAL A 280 3.45 19.88 -7.26
C VAL A 280 2.95 18.97 -6.16
N LEU A 281 1.66 18.71 -6.15
CA LEU A 281 1.00 17.82 -5.22
C LEU A 281 0.55 16.55 -5.96
N VAL A 282 1.04 15.42 -5.49
CA VAL A 282 0.64 14.09 -5.95
C VAL A 282 0.37 13.27 -4.71
N ASN A 283 -0.83 12.70 -4.59
CA ASN A 283 -1.15 11.82 -3.47
C ASN A 283 -0.46 10.47 -3.66
N PRO A 284 0.55 10.11 -2.85
CA PRO A 284 1.21 8.82 -2.98
C PRO A 284 0.41 7.66 -2.39
N PHE A 285 -0.62 7.95 -1.59
CA PHE A 285 -1.47 6.96 -0.94
C PHE A 285 -2.61 6.47 -1.84
N GLU A 286 -2.90 7.20 -2.91
CA GLU A 286 -3.89 6.82 -3.91
C GLU A 286 -3.22 6.01 -5.04
N LEU A 287 -3.19 4.69 -4.91
CA LEU A 287 -2.61 3.80 -5.94
C LEU A 287 -3.29 3.94 -7.30
N GLU A 288 -4.56 4.36 -7.34
CA GLU A 288 -5.26 4.67 -8.60
C GLU A 288 -4.63 5.84 -9.36
N ASN A 289 -3.96 6.75 -8.64
CA ASN A 289 -3.20 7.85 -9.22
C ASN A 289 -1.85 7.40 -9.80
N LEU A 290 -1.36 6.22 -9.41
CA LEU A 290 -0.09 5.63 -9.83
C LEU A 290 -0.32 4.48 -10.81
N LEU A 291 -0.54 4.82 -12.08
CA LEU A 291 -0.75 3.83 -13.12
C LEU A 291 0.61 3.20 -13.51
N GLY A 292 0.85 1.97 -13.05
CA GLY A 292 2.00 1.17 -13.47
C GLY A 292 1.77 0.51 -14.84
N ASN A 293 2.83 0.42 -15.65
CA ASN A 293 2.88 -0.56 -16.73
C ASN A 293 3.01 -1.95 -16.08
N GLN A 294 1.89 -2.63 -15.80
CA GLN A 294 1.92 -4.07 -15.48
C GLN A 294 2.28 -4.90 -16.71
#